data_AF-A0A6I9SKB7-F1
#
_entry.id   AF-A0A6I9SKB7-F1
#
_cell.length_a   1.000
_cell.length_b   1.000
_cell.length_c   1.000
_cell.angle_alpha   90.00
_cell.angle_beta   90.00
_cell.angle_gamma   90.00
#
_symmetry.space_group_name_H-M   'P 1'
#
loop_
_entity.id
_entity.type
_entity.pdbx_description
1 polymer ?
#
loop_
_entity_poly.entity_id
_entity_poly.type
_entity_poly.pdbx_seq_one_letter_code
_entity_poly.pdbx_strand_id
1 'polypeptide(L)'
;MTEGAKWSKLRKLANHAFYAESLKGMIPAMIASVENMLENWRMYEGKEIEVSKEFMVFSSEVISRTAFGSSYLEGKNIFDMLMKLGFLIFKNADKVRPFGI
;
A
#
# COMPACT_ATOMS: atom_id res chain seq x y z
N MET A 1 -5.70 8.00 19.76
CA MET A 1 -5.09 6.69 19.45
C MET A 1 -5.57 5.70 20.50
N THR A 2 -5.65 4.39 20.21
CA THR A 2 -5.91 3.41 21.27
C THR A 2 -4.62 3.13 22.02
N GLU A 3 -4.67 3.04 23.34
CA GLU A 3 -3.49 2.89 24.21
C GLU A 3 -3.66 1.69 25.16
N GLY A 4 -2.54 1.28 25.77
CA GLY A 4 -2.50 0.25 26.81
C GLY A 4 -3.12 -1.09 26.41
N ALA A 5 -3.93 -1.66 27.30
CA ALA A 5 -4.52 -2.99 27.12
C ALA A 5 -5.39 -3.12 25.86
N LYS A 6 -6.11 -2.05 25.48
CA LYS A 6 -6.95 -2.04 24.28
C LYS A 6 -6.11 -2.17 23.00
N TRP A 7 -5.02 -1.40 22.91
CA TRP A 7 -4.08 -1.50 21.79
C TRP A 7 -3.43 -2.89 21.73
N SER A 8 -2.98 -3.41 22.87
CA SER A 8 -2.34 -4.73 22.96
C SER A 8 -3.25 -5.83 22.42
N LYS A 9 -4.55 -5.80 22.81
CA LYS A 9 -5.55 -6.75 22.32
C LYS A 9 -5.78 -6.65 20.80
N LEU A 10 -5.95 -5.43 20.27
CA LEU A 10 -6.17 -5.22 18.83
C LEU A 10 -4.95 -5.64 18.01
N ARG A 11 -3.74 -5.29 18.45
CA ARG A 11 -2.50 -5.68 17.78
C ARG A 11 -2.32 -7.20 17.77
N LYS A 12 -2.58 -7.88 18.90
CA LYS A 12 -2.50 -9.34 18.97
C LYS A 12 -3.44 -10.01 17.96
N LEU A 13 -4.63 -9.47 17.76
CA LEU A 13 -5.57 -9.98 16.75
C LEU A 13 -5.03 -9.77 15.33
N ALA A 14 -4.64 -8.54 14.99
CA ALA A 14 -4.14 -8.18 13.66
C ALA A 14 -2.85 -8.93 13.27
N ASN A 15 -1.97 -9.21 14.22
CA ASN A 15 -0.69 -9.89 13.98
C ASN A 15 -0.82 -11.24 13.27
N HIS A 16 -1.96 -11.94 13.41
CA HIS A 16 -2.18 -13.22 12.74
C HIS A 16 -2.09 -13.11 11.22
N ALA A 17 -2.56 -12.00 10.62
CA ALA A 17 -2.46 -11.76 9.19
C ALA A 17 -1.00 -11.60 8.70
N PHE A 18 -0.06 -11.38 9.63
CA PHE A 18 1.36 -11.19 9.36
C PHE A 18 2.22 -12.40 9.78
N TYR A 19 1.59 -13.54 10.13
CA TYR A 19 2.33 -14.77 10.38
C TYR A 19 2.93 -15.32 9.09
N ALA A 20 4.04 -16.07 9.21
CA ALA A 20 4.79 -16.57 8.07
C ALA A 20 3.91 -17.37 7.08
N GLU A 21 3.00 -18.22 7.58
CA GLU A 21 2.08 -18.98 6.73
C GLU A 21 1.06 -18.08 6.01
N SER A 22 0.55 -17.05 6.69
CA SER A 22 -0.33 -16.05 6.06
C SER A 22 0.41 -15.26 4.98
N LEU A 23 1.65 -14.85 5.24
CA LEU A 23 2.50 -14.16 4.25
C LEU A 23 2.85 -15.06 3.06
N LYS A 24 3.15 -16.35 3.30
CA LYS A 24 3.37 -17.33 2.21
C LYS A 24 2.12 -17.45 1.32
N GLY A 25 0.93 -17.42 1.92
CA GLY A 25 -0.34 -17.42 1.18
C GLY A 25 -0.51 -16.21 0.25
N MET A 26 0.19 -15.10 0.50
CA MET A 26 0.14 -13.90 -0.34
C MET A 26 1.07 -13.98 -1.56
N ILE A 27 2.07 -14.86 -1.55
CA ILE A 27 3.10 -14.96 -2.62
C ILE A 27 2.48 -15.12 -4.01
N PRO A 28 1.49 -16.01 -4.26
CA PRO A 28 0.92 -16.15 -5.60
C PRO A 28 0.29 -14.86 -6.13
N ALA A 29 -0.38 -14.09 -5.26
CA ALA A 29 -0.95 -12.80 -5.65
C ALA A 29 0.13 -11.74 -5.93
N MET A 30 1.25 -11.77 -5.19
CA MET A 30 2.39 -10.90 -5.46
C MET A 30 3.05 -11.22 -6.81
N ILE A 31 3.26 -12.50 -7.11
CA ILE A 31 3.81 -12.94 -8.41
C ILE A 31 2.92 -12.47 -9.55
N ALA A 32 1.61 -12.73 -9.48
CA ALA A 32 0.65 -12.28 -10.50
C ALA A 32 0.66 -10.75 -10.68
N SER A 33 0.87 -10.00 -9.60
CA SER A 33 0.98 -8.52 -9.67
C SER A 33 2.24 -8.08 -10.42
N VAL A 34 3.37 -8.77 -10.22
CA VAL A 34 4.62 -8.50 -10.96
C VAL A 34 4.47 -8.86 -12.42
N GLU A 35 3.89 -10.02 -12.74
CA GLU A 35 3.64 -10.45 -14.12
C GLU A 35 2.78 -9.43 -14.88
N ASN A 36 1.70 -8.94 -14.27
CA ASN A 36 0.86 -7.89 -14.85
C ASN A 36 1.62 -6.57 -15.08
N MET A 37 2.48 -6.16 -14.13
CA MET A 37 3.31 -4.97 -14.30
C MET A 37 4.26 -5.11 -15.50
N LEU A 38 4.95 -6.26 -15.60
CA LEU A 38 5.88 -6.53 -16.68
C LEU A 38 5.19 -6.63 -18.03
N GLU A 39 3.98 -7.18 -18.09
CA GLU A 39 3.18 -7.23 -19.33
C GLU A 39 2.76 -5.83 -19.78
N ASN A 40 2.32 -4.97 -18.85
CA ASN A 40 2.02 -3.57 -19.16
C ASN A 40 3.26 -2.81 -19.65
N TRP A 41 4.44 -3.12 -19.11
CA TRP A 41 5.69 -2.49 -19.52
C TRP A 41 6.08 -2.79 -20.97
N ARG A 42 5.68 -3.96 -21.52
CA ARG A 42 5.91 -4.30 -22.93
C ARG A 42 5.21 -3.34 -23.88
N MET A 43 4.09 -2.75 -23.45
CA MET A 43 3.30 -1.80 -24.25
C MET A 43 3.99 -0.44 -24.44
N TYR A 44 5.07 -0.16 -23.71
CA TYR A 44 5.81 1.09 -23.85
C TYR A 44 6.78 1.08 -25.05
N GLU A 45 7.00 -0.06 -25.72
CA GLU A 45 7.77 -0.13 -26.98
C GLU A 45 9.14 0.58 -26.95
N GLY A 46 9.84 0.52 -25.81
CA GLY A 46 11.15 1.15 -25.63
C GLY A 46 11.11 2.66 -25.30
N LYS A 47 9.94 3.23 -25.06
CA LYS A 47 9.78 4.61 -24.53
C LYS A 47 10.23 4.68 -23.08
N GLU A 48 10.69 5.85 -22.67
CA GLU A 48 11.00 6.13 -21.27
C GLU A 48 9.73 6.00 -20.40
N ILE A 49 9.90 5.41 -19.21
CA ILE A 49 8.84 5.23 -18.23
C ILE A 49 9.20 5.88 -16.90
N GLU A 50 8.21 6.44 -16.22
CA GLU A 50 8.36 6.95 -14.85
C GLU A 50 8.27 5.77 -13.86
N VAL A 51 9.39 5.07 -13.65
CA VAL A 51 9.46 3.85 -12.81
C VAL A 51 8.86 4.07 -11.42
N SER A 52 9.08 5.24 -10.82
CA SER A 52 8.51 5.55 -9.49
C SER A 52 6.98 5.46 -9.47
N LYS A 53 6.31 5.95 -10.53
CA LYS A 53 4.85 5.91 -10.64
C LYS A 53 4.36 4.48 -10.90
N GLU A 54 5.05 3.73 -11.75
CA GLU A 54 4.72 2.32 -12.01
C GLU A 54 4.84 1.48 -10.74
N PHE A 55 5.89 1.69 -9.94
CA PHE A 55 6.05 1.00 -8.65
C PHE A 55 5.00 1.39 -7.62
N MET A 56 4.48 2.62 -7.65
CA MET A 56 3.34 2.99 -6.80
C MET A 56 2.09 2.19 -7.19
N VAL A 57 1.78 2.11 -8.48
CA VAL A 57 0.64 1.32 -8.98
C VAL A 57 0.80 -0.16 -8.62
N PHE A 58 2.00 -0.73 -8.84
CA PHE A 58 2.32 -2.10 -8.46
C PHE A 58 2.16 -2.37 -6.97
N SER A 59 2.69 -1.49 -6.11
CA SER A 59 2.58 -1.66 -4.65
C SER A 59 1.12 -1.58 -4.19
N SER A 60 0.33 -0.68 -4.79
CA SER A 60 -1.11 -0.59 -4.55
C SER A 60 -1.86 -1.85 -5.00
N GLU A 61 -1.53 -2.43 -6.16
CA GLU A 61 -2.10 -3.70 -6.62
C GLU A 61 -1.79 -4.85 -5.66
N VAL A 62 -0.53 -4.97 -5.22
CA VAL A 62 -0.12 -5.99 -4.25
C VAL A 62 -0.92 -5.86 -2.96
N ILE A 63 -1.05 -4.66 -2.39
CA ILE A 63 -1.82 -4.43 -1.17
C ILE A 63 -3.31 -4.75 -1.39
N SER A 64 -3.91 -4.27 -2.49
CA SER A 64 -5.32 -4.55 -2.80
C SER A 64 -5.61 -6.04 -2.89
N ARG A 65 -4.78 -6.82 -3.60
CA ARG A 65 -4.99 -8.26 -3.77
C ARG A 65 -4.76 -9.02 -2.47
N THR A 66 -3.70 -8.68 -1.74
CA THR A 66 -3.25 -9.49 -0.58
C THR A 66 -3.97 -9.16 0.72
N ALA A 67 -4.25 -7.87 0.97
CA ALA A 67 -4.90 -7.44 2.20
C ALA A 67 -6.43 -7.36 2.08
N PHE A 68 -6.95 -7.12 0.86
CA PHE A 68 -8.37 -6.84 0.64
C PHE A 68 -9.07 -7.78 -0.35
N GLY A 69 -8.33 -8.67 -1.03
CA GLY A 69 -8.91 -9.57 -2.04
C GLY A 69 -9.53 -8.82 -3.24
N SER A 70 -9.02 -7.62 -3.54
CA SER A 70 -9.53 -6.69 -4.55
C SER A 70 -8.43 -6.37 -5.57
N SER A 71 -8.51 -5.23 -6.25
CA SER A 71 -7.52 -4.74 -7.22
C SER A 71 -7.19 -3.27 -6.99
N TYR A 72 -6.09 -2.79 -7.57
CA TYR A 72 -5.76 -1.37 -7.60
C TYR A 72 -6.87 -0.57 -8.29
N LEU A 73 -7.45 -1.09 -9.38
CA LEU A 73 -8.51 -0.42 -10.13
C LEU A 73 -9.73 -0.12 -9.26
N GLU A 74 -10.19 -1.09 -8.49
CA GLU A 74 -11.30 -0.92 -7.54
C GLU A 74 -10.94 0.04 -6.40
N GLY A 75 -9.68 -0.01 -5.92
CA GLY A 75 -9.17 0.82 -4.82
C GLY A 75 -8.63 2.19 -5.22
N LYS A 76 -8.61 2.53 -6.52
CA LYS A 76 -7.84 3.68 -7.04
C LYS A 76 -8.17 5.00 -6.34
N ASN A 77 -9.45 5.26 -6.15
CA ASN A 77 -9.91 6.48 -5.47
C ASN A 77 -9.39 6.58 -4.02
N ILE A 78 -9.27 5.44 -3.32
CA ILE A 78 -8.75 5.39 -1.95
C ILE A 78 -7.25 5.73 -1.96
N PHE A 79 -6.47 5.13 -2.86
CA PHE A 79 -5.04 5.43 -2.98
C PHE A 79 -4.80 6.89 -3.35
N ASP A 80 -5.59 7.44 -4.29
CA ASP A 80 -5.50 8.85 -4.68
C ASP A 80 -5.78 9.78 -3.49
N MET A 81 -6.78 9.45 -2.65
CA MET A 81 -7.07 10.18 -1.42
C MET A 81 -5.93 10.07 -0.39
N LEU A 82 -5.37 8.87 -0.18
CA LEU A 82 -4.26 8.65 0.73
C LEU A 82 -3.01 9.42 0.30
N MET A 83 -2.69 9.45 -0.99
CA MET A 83 -1.57 10.23 -1.54
C MET A 83 -1.78 11.73 -1.34
N LYS A 84 -2.99 12.24 -1.61
CA LYS A 84 -3.34 13.65 -1.35
C LYS A 84 -3.22 13.99 0.12
N LEU A 85 -3.73 13.12 1.01
CA LEU A 85 -3.63 13.30 2.45
C LEU A 85 -2.17 13.31 2.91
N GLY A 86 -1.36 12.35 2.46
CA GLY A 86 0.07 12.27 2.77
C GLY A 86 0.82 13.52 2.33
N PHE A 87 0.53 14.03 1.12
CA PHE A 87 1.10 15.29 0.63
C PHE A 87 0.70 16.49 1.50
N LEU A 88 -0.57 16.59 1.90
CA LEU A 88 -1.04 17.67 2.77
C LEU A 88 -0.40 17.61 4.16
N ILE A 89 -0.25 16.41 4.74
CA ILE A 89 0.43 16.22 6.02
C ILE A 89 1.89 16.65 5.89
N PHE A 90 2.59 16.19 4.85
CA PHE A 90 3.98 16.56 4.59
C PHE A 90 4.16 18.08 4.44
N LYS A 91 3.33 18.72 3.60
CA LYS A 91 3.38 20.17 3.36
C LYS A 91 3.11 21.00 4.62
N ASN A 92 2.35 20.46 5.57
CA ASN A 92 2.00 21.16 6.79
C ASN A 92 2.73 20.61 8.02
N ALA A 93 3.76 19.78 7.86
CA ALA A 93 4.43 19.11 8.98
C ALA A 93 4.89 20.09 10.08
N ASP A 94 5.40 21.25 9.69
CA ASP A 94 5.86 22.31 10.61
C ASP A 94 4.70 23.02 11.33
N LYS A 95 3.51 23.06 10.73
CA LYS A 95 2.30 23.65 11.31
C LYS A 95 1.48 22.64 12.12
N VAL A 96 1.68 21.35 11.86
CA VAL A 96 0.98 20.23 12.50
C VAL A 96 1.72 19.79 13.76
N ARG A 97 2.98 20.20 13.99
CA ARG A 97 3.57 20.15 15.34
C ARG A 97 2.73 21.02 16.27
N PRO A 98 1.95 20.45 17.21
CA PRO A 98 1.48 21.25 18.31
C PRO A 98 2.71 21.60 19.14
N PHE A 99 2.83 22.86 19.52
CA PHE A 99 3.77 23.37 20.50
C PHE A 99 4.31 22.30 21.47
N GLY A 100 5.63 22.09 21.44
CA GLY A 100 6.39 21.49 22.53
C GLY A 100 5.95 20.10 22.99
N ILE A 101 6.41 19.08 22.28
CA ILE A 101 7.12 17.96 22.90
C ILE A 101 8.46 17.83 22.17
#